data_AF-A0A0H2XT42-F1
#
_entry.id   AF-A0A0H2XT42-F1
#
_cell.length_a   1.000
_cell.length_b   1.000
_cell.length_c   1.000
_cell.angle_alpha   90.00
_cell.angle_beta   90.00
_cell.angle_gamma   90.00
#
_symmetry.space_group_name_H-M   'P 1'
#
loop_
_entity.id
_entity.type
_entity.pdbx_description
1 polymer ?
#
loop_
_entity_poly.entity_id
_entity_poly.type
_entity_poly.pdbx_seq_one_letter_code
_entity_poly.pdbx_strand_id
1 'polypeptide(L)'
;MTALDAAASRSPAAAAQSGELDRTYKKVFWRIAPFLMLCYVVAYLDRVNVGFAKLQMSQDLAFSETVFGLGAGIFFLGYFLFELPSNLLMHRLGARIWIARIMITWGLLSALFAFVQTPTQFYVLRFLLGLAEAGFYPGVILYLTYWFPSHRRAKIIAVFMSAIPVSGIFGNPLSGWIMERFHGGSGFHGWQWMFMIEAVPAVLIGIATILYLDNSIRGAKWLDEREKQLLEDEIAAQPQEQQQHGHSLKAVFSDPRMWWMSLIYFAFVTGQYGLTFWMPTLVKSTGITDTLQIGLLSAIPFVVAIVVMNLFGHSADKRRERRWHLIVPALMGAIGFAVAASYSHNTAVSIVFLSLAAGGVLTCAPLFWSLPTAFLAGSAAAAGIAIINSVGNLAGFASPYVIGYLKDATHSTASGMYVLAAMLVIGAIAVWLTPAKLVNR
;
A
#
# COMPACT_ATOMS: atom_id res chain seq x y z
N MET A 1 43.17 -9.42 -6.40
CA MET A 1 42.27 -9.67 -7.54
C MET A 1 40.95 -8.99 -7.22
N THR A 2 40.87 -7.70 -7.55
CA THR A 2 39.77 -6.81 -7.15
C THR A 2 38.59 -6.98 -8.12
N ALA A 3 37.39 -6.51 -7.76
CA ALA A 3 36.20 -6.57 -8.63
C ALA A 3 36.38 -5.88 -10.01
N LEU A 4 37.42 -5.05 -10.16
CA LEU A 4 37.85 -4.46 -11.42
C LEU A 4 38.58 -5.47 -12.35
N ASP A 5 39.32 -6.44 -11.81
CA ASP A 5 39.98 -7.50 -12.59
C ASP A 5 38.98 -8.54 -13.11
N ALA A 6 37.86 -8.76 -12.41
CA ALA A 6 36.80 -9.68 -12.83
C ALA A 6 35.92 -9.13 -13.97
N ALA A 7 35.92 -7.81 -14.18
CA ALA A 7 35.24 -7.18 -15.31
C ALA A 7 36.06 -7.31 -16.62
N ALA A 8 37.39 -7.42 -16.51
CA ALA A 8 38.30 -7.47 -17.65
C ALA A 8 38.45 -8.87 -18.28
N SER A 9 37.87 -9.92 -17.70
CA SER A 9 38.00 -11.31 -18.16
C SER A 9 36.73 -11.90 -18.82
N ARG A 10 35.68 -11.10 -19.05
CA ARG A 10 34.49 -11.57 -19.77
C ARG A 10 34.78 -11.58 -21.27
N SER A 11 34.63 -12.74 -21.91
CA SER A 11 34.65 -12.85 -23.38
C SER A 11 33.67 -11.82 -23.99
N PRO A 12 34.00 -11.17 -25.12
CA PRO A 12 33.12 -10.21 -25.79
C PRO A 12 31.71 -10.76 -26.04
N ALA A 13 31.58 -12.08 -26.24
CA ALA A 13 30.29 -12.77 -26.37
C ALA A 13 29.46 -12.73 -25.06
N ALA A 14 30.08 -12.92 -23.90
CA ALA A 14 29.41 -12.87 -22.60
C ALA A 14 28.99 -11.43 -22.23
N ALA A 15 29.79 -10.42 -22.63
CA ALA A 15 29.45 -9.01 -22.47
C ALA A 15 28.28 -8.60 -23.39
N ALA A 16 28.29 -9.06 -24.66
CA ALA A 16 27.19 -8.82 -25.59
C ALA A 16 25.87 -9.46 -25.13
N GLN A 17 25.93 -10.72 -24.64
CA GLN A 17 24.77 -11.42 -24.10
C GLN A 17 24.23 -10.75 -22.82
N SER A 18 25.10 -10.27 -21.94
CA SER A 18 24.68 -9.49 -20.75
C SER A 18 23.96 -8.18 -21.17
N GLY A 19 24.48 -7.50 -22.20
CA GLY A 19 23.85 -6.29 -22.74
C GLY A 19 22.51 -6.55 -23.43
N GLU A 20 22.37 -7.68 -24.12
CA GLU A 20 21.12 -8.15 -24.71
C GLU A 20 20.08 -8.44 -23.62
N LEU A 21 20.45 -9.21 -22.59
CA LEU A 21 19.59 -9.53 -21.45
C LEU A 21 19.09 -8.27 -20.72
N ASP A 22 19.96 -7.28 -20.50
CA ASP A 22 19.58 -6.01 -19.88
C ASP A 22 18.59 -5.19 -20.73
N ARG A 23 18.72 -5.21 -22.05
CA ARG A 23 17.75 -4.57 -22.97
C ARG A 23 16.41 -5.28 -22.91
N THR A 24 16.41 -6.61 -22.91
CA THR A 24 15.19 -7.42 -22.77
C THR A 24 14.48 -7.12 -21.45
N TYR A 25 15.19 -7.08 -20.32
CA TYR A 25 14.57 -6.72 -19.04
C TYR A 25 14.04 -5.28 -19.01
N LYS A 26 14.68 -4.32 -19.69
CA LYS A 26 14.12 -2.96 -19.84
C LYS A 26 12.81 -2.98 -20.62
N LYS A 27 12.72 -3.76 -21.69
CA LYS A 27 11.47 -3.95 -22.48
C LYS A 27 10.37 -4.55 -21.60
N VAL A 28 10.67 -5.61 -20.85
CA VAL A 28 9.73 -6.24 -19.91
C VAL A 28 9.30 -5.27 -18.82
N PHE A 29 10.25 -4.51 -18.25
CA PHE A 29 9.98 -3.50 -17.23
C PHE A 29 8.96 -2.46 -17.71
N TRP A 30 9.22 -1.81 -18.85
CA TRP A 30 8.34 -0.76 -19.38
C TRP A 30 6.98 -1.28 -19.83
N ARG A 31 6.88 -2.55 -20.19
CA ARG A 31 5.60 -3.19 -20.51
C ARG A 31 4.78 -3.47 -19.25
N ILE A 32 5.39 -4.08 -18.23
CA ILE A 32 4.67 -4.68 -17.09
C ILE A 32 4.56 -3.74 -15.90
N ALA A 33 5.66 -3.11 -15.48
CA ALA A 33 5.71 -2.38 -14.22
C ALA A 33 4.80 -1.14 -14.18
N PRO A 34 4.76 -0.26 -15.22
CA PRO A 34 3.85 0.88 -15.24
C PRO A 34 2.38 0.47 -15.24
N PHE A 35 2.02 -0.60 -15.94
CA PHE A 35 0.65 -1.09 -15.99
C PHE A 35 0.19 -1.61 -14.62
N LEU A 36 1.01 -2.43 -13.95
CA LEU A 36 0.70 -2.90 -12.60
C LEU A 36 0.67 -1.77 -11.58
N MET A 37 1.57 -0.78 -11.71
CA MET A 37 1.53 0.43 -10.90
C MET A 37 0.21 1.18 -11.09
N LEU A 38 -0.27 1.35 -12.34
CA LEU A 38 -1.56 1.95 -12.62
C LEU A 38 -2.71 1.17 -11.95
N CYS A 39 -2.73 -0.16 -12.08
CA CYS A 39 -3.75 -1.00 -11.42
C CYS A 39 -3.76 -0.76 -9.90
N TYR A 40 -2.58 -0.60 -9.29
CA TYR A 40 -2.46 -0.39 -7.85
C TYR A 40 -2.76 1.05 -7.41
N VAL A 41 -2.52 2.05 -8.27
CA VAL A 41 -2.98 3.42 -8.05
C VAL A 41 -4.51 3.42 -7.93
N VAL A 42 -5.20 2.73 -8.85
CA VAL A 42 -6.66 2.66 -8.85
C VAL A 42 -7.17 1.86 -7.65
N ALA A 43 -6.52 0.74 -7.30
CA ALA A 43 -6.85 -0.01 -6.08
C ALA A 43 -6.75 0.85 -4.81
N TYR A 44 -5.66 1.62 -4.67
CA TYR A 44 -5.52 2.51 -3.51
C TYR A 44 -6.48 3.69 -3.54
N LEU A 45 -6.79 4.24 -4.72
CA LEU A 45 -7.79 5.28 -4.88
C LEU A 45 -9.15 4.81 -4.35
N ASP A 46 -9.63 3.64 -4.79
CA ASP A 46 -10.88 3.05 -4.29
C ASP A 46 -10.83 2.71 -2.79
N ARG A 47 -9.66 2.35 -2.27
CA ARG A 47 -9.52 2.08 -0.83
C ARG A 47 -9.73 3.33 0.01
N VAL A 48 -9.26 4.50 -0.47
CA VAL A 48 -9.17 5.72 0.33
C VAL A 48 -10.25 6.75 0.01
N ASN A 49 -10.88 6.67 -1.16
CA ASN A 49 -11.92 7.61 -1.61
C ASN A 49 -13.08 7.75 -0.62
N VAL A 50 -13.39 6.70 0.13
CA VAL A 50 -14.40 6.71 1.17
C VAL A 50 -14.15 7.75 2.27
N GLY A 51 -12.89 8.15 2.51
CA GLY A 51 -12.54 9.26 3.39
C GLY A 51 -13.03 10.61 2.87
N PHE A 52 -13.09 10.78 1.55
CA PHE A 52 -13.76 11.91 0.89
C PHE A 52 -15.27 11.76 0.91
N ALA A 53 -15.80 10.57 0.55
CA ALA A 53 -17.25 10.32 0.55
C ALA A 53 -17.89 10.73 1.88
N LYS A 54 -17.24 10.35 2.98
CA LYS A 54 -17.61 10.71 4.35
C LYS A 54 -17.92 12.19 4.55
N LEU A 55 -17.23 13.11 3.88
CA LEU A 55 -17.41 14.55 4.06
C LEU A 55 -18.85 15.00 3.77
N GLN A 56 -19.57 14.26 2.92
CA GLN A 56 -20.99 14.46 2.57
C GLN A 56 -21.86 13.29 3.06
N MET A 57 -21.47 12.04 2.77
CA MET A 57 -22.22 10.81 3.08
C MET A 57 -22.61 10.70 4.56
N SER A 58 -21.72 11.07 5.48
CA SER A 58 -22.03 10.99 6.92
C SER A 58 -23.16 11.92 7.34
N GLN A 59 -23.29 13.08 6.67
CA GLN A 59 -24.38 14.01 6.91
C GLN A 59 -25.68 13.50 6.29
N ASP A 60 -25.62 13.05 5.03
CA ASP A 60 -26.78 12.54 4.28
C ASP A 60 -27.41 11.29 4.94
N LEU A 61 -26.58 10.40 5.50
CA LEU A 61 -27.03 9.13 6.09
C LEU A 61 -27.04 9.13 7.63
N ALA A 62 -26.75 10.28 8.26
CA ALA A 62 -26.62 10.43 9.70
C ALA A 62 -25.64 9.41 10.35
N PHE A 63 -24.52 9.11 9.68
CA PHE A 63 -23.50 8.23 10.23
C PHE A 63 -22.63 8.97 11.25
N SER A 64 -22.44 8.35 12.41
CA SER A 64 -21.44 8.81 13.38
C SER A 64 -20.01 8.52 12.89
N GLU A 65 -19.03 9.12 13.55
CA GLU A 65 -17.61 8.90 13.23
C GLU A 65 -17.19 7.45 13.53
N THR A 66 -17.77 6.86 14.57
CA THR A 66 -17.61 5.43 14.92
C THR A 66 -18.19 4.52 13.85
N VAL A 67 -19.36 4.84 13.28
CA VAL A 67 -19.95 4.07 12.18
C VAL A 67 -19.02 4.09 10.97
N PHE A 68 -18.56 5.28 10.57
CA PHE A 68 -17.59 5.40 9.49
C PHE A 68 -16.31 4.59 9.78
N GLY A 69 -15.74 4.76 10.97
CA GLY A 69 -14.50 4.11 11.39
C GLY A 69 -14.60 2.59 11.40
N LEU A 70 -15.71 2.03 11.90
CA LEU A 70 -15.96 0.59 11.87
C LEU A 70 -16.07 0.07 10.44
N GLY A 71 -16.82 0.74 9.56
CA GLY A 71 -16.95 0.31 8.17
C GLY A 71 -15.64 0.43 7.38
N ALA A 72 -14.86 1.49 7.61
CA ALA A 72 -13.50 1.62 7.05
C ALA A 72 -12.59 0.48 7.51
N GLY A 73 -12.73 0.06 8.78
CA GLY A 73 -11.97 -1.06 9.32
C GLY A 73 -12.40 -2.43 8.79
N ILE A 74 -13.71 -2.69 8.66
CA ILE A 74 -14.27 -3.99 8.24
C ILE A 74 -13.72 -4.46 6.89
N PHE A 75 -13.37 -3.54 6.00
CA PHE A 75 -12.65 -3.85 4.75
C PHE A 75 -11.42 -4.74 4.98
N PHE A 76 -10.62 -4.45 6.02
CA PHE A 76 -9.41 -5.21 6.31
C PHE A 76 -9.69 -6.60 6.86
N LEU A 77 -10.84 -6.83 7.49
CA LEU A 77 -11.25 -8.17 7.91
C LEU A 77 -11.56 -9.05 6.70
N GLY A 78 -12.32 -8.54 5.74
CA GLY A 78 -12.59 -9.23 4.47
C GLY A 78 -11.29 -9.49 3.69
N TYR A 79 -10.43 -8.48 3.59
CA TYR A 79 -9.14 -8.61 2.93
C TYR A 79 -8.27 -9.69 3.59
N PHE A 80 -8.08 -9.63 4.91
CA PHE A 80 -7.25 -10.55 5.68
C PHE A 80 -7.72 -12.01 5.58
N LEU A 81 -9.02 -12.26 5.76
CA LEU A 81 -9.57 -13.62 5.75
C LEU A 81 -9.42 -14.31 4.39
N PHE A 82 -9.47 -13.55 3.30
CA PHE A 82 -9.52 -14.09 1.94
C PHE A 82 -8.23 -13.91 1.13
N GLU A 83 -7.22 -13.22 1.67
CA GLU A 83 -5.94 -13.01 0.99
C GLU A 83 -5.25 -14.34 0.64
N LEU A 84 -5.17 -15.27 1.61
CA LEU A 84 -4.54 -16.58 1.40
C LEU A 84 -5.34 -17.47 0.42
N PRO A 85 -6.66 -17.69 0.60
CA PRO A 85 -7.47 -18.42 -0.39
C PRO A 85 -7.39 -17.83 -1.80
N SER A 86 -7.44 -16.50 -1.92
CA SER A 86 -7.39 -15.81 -3.22
C SER A 86 -6.07 -16.08 -3.95
N ASN A 87 -4.94 -16.07 -3.24
CA ASN A 87 -3.64 -16.31 -3.86
C ASN A 87 -3.47 -17.77 -4.33
N LEU A 88 -4.02 -18.74 -3.59
CA LEU A 88 -4.04 -20.15 -4.02
C LEU A 88 -4.83 -20.35 -5.31
N LEU A 89 -5.98 -19.69 -5.43
CA LEU A 89 -6.79 -19.71 -6.64
C LEU A 89 -6.09 -19.02 -7.80
N MET A 90 -5.37 -17.93 -7.54
CA MET A 90 -4.58 -17.24 -8.56
C MET A 90 -3.53 -18.16 -9.18
N HIS A 91 -2.82 -18.94 -8.36
CA HIS A 91 -1.83 -19.89 -8.85
C HIS A 91 -2.45 -20.95 -9.78
N ARG A 92 -3.71 -21.34 -9.54
CA ARG A 92 -4.41 -22.35 -10.35
C ARG A 92 -5.00 -21.78 -11.64
N LEU A 93 -5.56 -20.56 -11.56
CA LEU A 93 -6.33 -19.95 -12.66
C LEU A 93 -5.48 -19.02 -13.54
N GLY A 94 -4.28 -18.68 -13.09
CA GLY A 94 -3.37 -17.75 -13.75
C GLY A 94 -3.61 -16.29 -13.33
N ALA A 95 -2.52 -15.55 -13.17
CA ALA A 95 -2.55 -14.17 -12.70
C ALA A 95 -3.35 -13.23 -13.60
N ARG A 96 -3.28 -13.40 -14.93
CA ARG A 96 -3.99 -12.56 -15.91
C ARG A 96 -5.50 -12.51 -15.65
N ILE A 97 -6.13 -13.69 -15.55
CA ILE A 97 -7.59 -13.79 -15.39
C ILE A 97 -8.00 -13.40 -13.98
N TRP A 98 -7.20 -13.80 -12.98
CA TRP A 98 -7.55 -13.55 -11.60
C TRP A 98 -7.40 -12.09 -11.18
N ILE A 99 -6.33 -11.41 -11.59
CA ILE A 99 -6.15 -9.97 -11.36
C ILE A 99 -7.30 -9.21 -12.03
N ALA A 100 -7.65 -9.55 -13.27
CA ALA A 100 -8.80 -8.96 -13.96
C ALA A 100 -10.11 -9.17 -13.19
N ARG A 101 -10.37 -10.40 -12.72
CA ARG A 101 -11.55 -10.72 -11.90
C ARG A 101 -11.60 -9.85 -10.65
N ILE A 102 -10.50 -9.73 -9.93
CA ILE A 102 -10.40 -8.88 -8.74
C ILE A 102 -10.78 -7.43 -9.08
N MET A 103 -10.15 -6.85 -10.11
CA MET A 103 -10.41 -5.47 -10.54
C MET A 103 -11.87 -5.22 -10.95
N ILE A 104 -12.44 -6.12 -11.75
CA ILE A 104 -13.82 -5.99 -12.21
C ILE A 104 -14.80 -6.15 -11.04
N THR A 105 -14.64 -7.19 -10.23
CA THR A 105 -15.55 -7.45 -9.10
C THR A 105 -15.48 -6.37 -8.04
N TRP A 106 -14.28 -5.89 -7.69
CA TRP A 106 -14.16 -4.77 -6.76
C TRP A 106 -14.74 -3.50 -7.38
N GLY A 107 -14.46 -3.18 -8.65
CA GLY A 107 -14.96 -1.96 -9.29
C GLY A 107 -16.49 -1.90 -9.28
N LEU A 108 -17.15 -3.02 -9.59
CA LEU A 108 -18.61 -3.14 -9.48
C LEU A 108 -19.12 -2.94 -8.05
N LEU A 109 -18.45 -3.54 -7.05
CA LEU A 109 -18.81 -3.33 -5.64
C LEU A 109 -18.57 -1.88 -5.18
N SER A 110 -17.53 -1.22 -5.67
CA SER A 110 -17.24 0.20 -5.41
C SER A 110 -18.38 1.08 -5.92
N ALA A 111 -18.86 0.86 -7.15
CA ALA A 111 -20.00 1.59 -7.70
C ALA A 111 -21.29 1.39 -6.88
N LEU A 112 -21.49 0.23 -6.27
CA LEU A 112 -22.68 -0.04 -5.44
C LEU A 112 -22.74 0.80 -4.16
N PHE A 113 -21.63 1.40 -3.71
CA PHE A 113 -21.66 2.31 -2.57
C PHE A 113 -22.60 3.49 -2.79
N ALA A 114 -22.79 3.93 -4.04
CA ALA A 114 -23.72 4.99 -4.39
C ALA A 114 -25.17 4.74 -3.91
N PHE A 115 -25.55 3.48 -3.63
CA PHE A 115 -26.90 3.11 -3.20
C PHE A 115 -27.01 2.81 -1.70
N VAL A 116 -25.95 3.06 -0.92
CA VAL A 116 -25.96 2.82 0.53
C VAL A 116 -26.87 3.83 1.22
N GLN A 117 -27.71 3.31 2.12
CA GLN A 117 -28.65 4.08 2.93
C GLN A 117 -28.51 3.80 4.43
N THR A 118 -27.95 2.65 4.82
CA THR A 118 -27.86 2.25 6.24
C THR A 118 -26.44 1.83 6.63
N PRO A 119 -26.08 1.91 7.93
CA PRO A 119 -24.78 1.44 8.42
C PRO A 119 -24.51 -0.03 8.07
N THR A 120 -25.54 -0.88 8.13
CA THR A 120 -25.40 -2.31 7.80
C THR A 120 -25.07 -2.51 6.33
N GLN A 121 -25.72 -1.80 5.41
CA GLN A 121 -25.38 -1.85 3.98
C GLN A 121 -23.93 -1.39 3.74
N PHE A 122 -23.52 -0.31 4.42
CA PHE A 122 -22.14 0.16 4.37
C PHE A 122 -21.15 -0.91 4.84
N TYR A 123 -21.41 -1.56 5.97
CA TYR A 123 -20.53 -2.61 6.52
C TYR A 123 -20.45 -3.84 5.62
N VAL A 124 -21.59 -4.30 5.09
CA VAL A 124 -21.64 -5.45 4.19
C VAL A 124 -20.86 -5.16 2.91
N LEU A 125 -21.08 -4.01 2.26
CA LEU A 125 -20.33 -3.65 1.06
C LEU A 125 -18.84 -3.48 1.35
N ARG A 126 -18.46 -2.93 2.51
CA ARG A 126 -17.04 -2.83 2.92
C ARG A 126 -16.38 -4.19 3.09
N PHE A 127 -17.07 -5.14 3.72
CA PHE A 127 -16.59 -6.50 3.85
C PHE A 127 -16.43 -7.18 2.48
N LEU A 128 -17.45 -7.07 1.62
CA LEU A 128 -17.44 -7.63 0.27
C LEU A 128 -16.35 -7.01 -0.61
N LEU A 129 -16.11 -5.70 -0.48
CA LEU A 129 -15.04 -5.01 -1.19
C LEU A 129 -13.67 -5.54 -0.74
N GLY A 130 -13.46 -5.71 0.58
CA GLY A 130 -12.25 -6.32 1.12
C GLY A 130 -12.03 -7.75 0.62
N LEU A 131 -13.10 -8.55 0.60
CA LEU A 131 -13.12 -9.90 0.02
C LEU A 131 -12.76 -9.90 -1.47
N ALA A 132 -13.31 -8.97 -2.25
CA ALA A 132 -13.09 -8.89 -3.69
C ALA A 132 -11.66 -8.45 -4.03
N GLU A 133 -11.11 -7.49 -3.28
CA GLU A 133 -9.75 -6.97 -3.46
C GLU A 133 -8.67 -7.91 -2.90
N ALA A 134 -9.06 -8.83 -2.00
CA ALA A 134 -8.16 -9.80 -1.39
C ALA A 134 -7.35 -10.56 -2.44
N GLY A 135 -6.02 -10.58 -2.25
CA GLY A 135 -5.10 -11.28 -3.14
C GLY A 135 -4.56 -10.45 -4.31
N PHE A 136 -5.02 -9.20 -4.51
CA PHE A 136 -4.48 -8.33 -5.56
C PHE A 136 -2.97 -8.09 -5.38
N TYR A 137 -2.57 -7.54 -4.23
CA TYR A 137 -1.17 -7.26 -3.92
C TYR A 137 -0.28 -8.51 -4.01
N PRO A 138 -0.51 -9.58 -3.22
CA PRO A 138 0.36 -10.76 -3.27
C PRO A 138 0.29 -11.44 -4.63
N GLY A 139 -0.83 -11.29 -5.35
CA GLY A 139 -0.98 -11.78 -6.70
C GLY A 139 -0.07 -11.09 -7.70
N VAL A 140 0.03 -9.76 -7.62
CA VAL A 140 1.00 -8.99 -8.41
C VAL A 140 2.44 -9.38 -8.05
N ILE A 141 2.75 -9.55 -6.77
CA ILE A 141 4.09 -9.97 -6.35
C ILE A 141 4.44 -11.36 -6.90
N LEU A 142 3.51 -12.31 -6.86
CA LEU A 142 3.70 -13.65 -7.45
C LEU A 142 3.88 -13.55 -8.97
N TYR A 143 3.05 -12.76 -9.65
CA TYR A 143 3.17 -12.54 -11.08
C TYR A 143 4.56 -12.01 -11.47
N LEU A 144 5.10 -11.04 -10.73
CA LEU A 144 6.44 -10.51 -10.97
C LEU A 144 7.55 -11.57 -10.82
N THR A 145 7.31 -12.67 -10.10
CA THR A 145 8.28 -13.76 -10.00
C THR A 145 8.43 -14.56 -11.29
N TYR A 146 7.39 -14.59 -12.13
CA TYR A 146 7.39 -15.27 -13.43
C TYR A 146 8.15 -14.49 -14.51
N TRP A 147 8.37 -13.19 -14.28
CA TRP A 147 8.97 -12.28 -15.26
C TRP A 147 10.33 -11.75 -14.86
N PHE A 148 10.64 -11.74 -13.56
CA PHE A 148 11.84 -11.11 -13.03
C PHE A 148 12.57 -11.98 -12.01
N PRO A 149 13.90 -12.11 -12.16
CA PRO A 149 14.74 -12.80 -11.19
C PRO A 149 14.80 -12.01 -9.88
N SER A 150 15.06 -12.72 -8.79
CA SER A 150 15.10 -12.16 -7.41
C SER A 150 15.93 -10.87 -7.29
N HIS A 151 17.10 -10.80 -7.92
CA HIS A 151 18.01 -9.64 -7.85
C HIS A 151 17.47 -8.38 -8.55
N ARG A 152 16.50 -8.48 -9.47
CA ARG A 152 15.87 -7.33 -10.14
C ARG A 152 14.54 -6.94 -9.50
N ARG A 153 13.91 -7.87 -8.77
CA ARG A 153 12.54 -7.75 -8.26
C ARG A 153 12.36 -6.57 -7.30
N ALA A 154 13.34 -6.30 -6.44
CA ALA A 154 13.26 -5.22 -5.45
C ALA A 154 12.98 -3.85 -6.08
N LYS A 155 13.65 -3.51 -7.20
CA LYS A 155 13.45 -2.24 -7.91
C LYS A 155 12.03 -2.12 -8.48
N ILE A 156 11.48 -3.22 -9.00
CA ILE A 156 10.15 -3.24 -9.61
C ILE A 156 9.07 -3.13 -8.54
N ILE A 157 9.25 -3.83 -7.42
CA ILE A 157 8.35 -3.72 -6.26
C ILE A 157 8.36 -2.29 -5.73
N ALA A 158 9.52 -1.61 -5.68
CA ALA A 158 9.58 -0.20 -5.27
C ALA A 158 8.79 0.73 -6.20
N VAL A 159 8.89 0.54 -7.52
CA VAL A 159 8.10 1.30 -8.51
C VAL A 159 6.60 1.02 -8.32
N PHE A 160 6.23 -0.25 -8.17
CA PHE A 160 4.85 -0.66 -7.91
C PHE A 160 4.31 -0.03 -6.61
N MET A 161 5.08 -0.06 -5.51
CA MET A 161 4.70 0.52 -4.22
C MET A 161 4.58 2.05 -4.23
N SER A 162 5.26 2.72 -5.15
CA SER A 162 5.11 4.16 -5.33
C SER A 162 3.70 4.57 -5.76
N ALA A 163 2.86 3.61 -6.21
CA ALA A 163 1.44 3.85 -6.47
C ALA A 163 0.67 4.35 -5.25
N ILE A 164 1.06 3.97 -4.02
CA ILE A 164 0.36 4.37 -2.78
C ILE A 164 0.36 5.90 -2.65
N PRO A 165 1.50 6.58 -2.55
CA PRO A 165 1.48 8.03 -2.44
C PRO A 165 1.03 8.71 -3.75
N VAL A 166 1.30 8.13 -4.93
CA VAL A 166 0.78 8.65 -6.21
C VAL A 166 -0.75 8.69 -6.23
N SER A 167 -1.42 7.67 -5.67
CA SER A 167 -2.88 7.66 -5.53
C SER A 167 -3.38 8.81 -4.66
N GLY A 168 -2.67 9.19 -3.58
CA GLY A 168 -3.04 10.34 -2.76
C GLY A 168 -2.82 11.68 -3.48
N ILE A 169 -1.80 11.77 -4.34
CA ILE A 169 -1.49 13.00 -5.10
C ILE A 169 -2.57 13.29 -6.14
N PHE A 170 -3.02 12.26 -6.87
CA PHE A 170 -3.99 12.43 -7.96
C PHE A 170 -5.43 12.12 -7.55
N GLY A 171 -5.63 11.11 -6.71
CA GLY A 171 -6.94 10.68 -6.23
C GLY A 171 -7.59 11.72 -5.33
N ASN A 172 -6.86 12.34 -4.40
CA ASN A 172 -7.46 13.31 -3.48
C ASN A 172 -8.08 14.51 -4.20
N PRO A 173 -7.39 15.21 -5.14
CA PRO A 173 -8.01 16.27 -5.92
C PRO A 173 -9.11 15.76 -6.85
N LEU A 174 -8.96 14.57 -7.43
CA LEU A 174 -9.97 13.98 -8.31
C LEU A 174 -11.28 13.71 -7.56
N SER A 175 -11.23 13.06 -6.40
CA SER A 175 -12.37 12.83 -5.52
C SER A 175 -13.02 14.15 -5.10
N GLY A 176 -12.21 15.13 -4.71
CA GLY A 176 -12.66 16.47 -4.36
C GLY A 176 -13.43 17.16 -5.51
N TRP A 177 -12.83 17.13 -6.71
CA TRP A 177 -13.41 17.70 -7.93
C TRP A 177 -14.72 17.02 -8.34
N ILE A 178 -14.77 15.68 -8.33
CA ILE A 178 -15.99 14.94 -8.69
C ILE A 178 -17.12 15.29 -7.74
N MET A 179 -16.85 15.25 -6.43
CA MET A 179 -17.85 15.51 -5.39
C MET A 179 -18.41 16.93 -5.44
N GLU A 180 -17.63 17.91 -5.90
CA GLU A 180 -18.07 19.29 -6.05
C GLU A 180 -18.80 19.52 -7.38
N ARG A 181 -18.22 19.05 -8.49
CA ARG A 181 -18.71 19.32 -9.84
C ARG A 181 -20.03 18.61 -10.16
N PHE A 182 -20.22 17.40 -9.64
CA PHE A 182 -21.39 16.57 -9.94
C PHE A 182 -22.43 16.58 -8.82
N HIS A 183 -22.22 17.35 -7.76
CA HIS A 183 -23.18 17.45 -6.66
C HIS A 183 -24.56 17.93 -7.16
N GLY A 184 -25.62 17.18 -6.85
CA GLY A 184 -26.99 17.49 -7.29
C GLY A 184 -27.28 17.18 -8.76
N GLY A 185 -26.31 16.68 -9.52
CA GLY A 185 -26.50 16.24 -10.90
C GLY A 185 -27.37 14.99 -10.96
N SER A 186 -28.42 15.00 -11.79
CA SER A 186 -29.32 13.86 -12.02
C SER A 186 -29.95 13.24 -10.76
N GLY A 187 -30.08 14.01 -9.67
CA GLY A 187 -30.66 13.56 -8.40
C GLY A 187 -29.72 12.79 -7.47
N PHE A 188 -28.43 12.70 -7.80
CA PHE A 188 -27.41 12.06 -6.95
C PHE A 188 -26.55 13.11 -6.22
N HIS A 189 -26.13 12.76 -5.00
CA HIS A 189 -25.17 13.51 -4.20
C HIS A 189 -23.75 13.32 -4.75
N GLY A 190 -22.86 14.28 -4.45
CA GLY A 190 -21.49 14.29 -4.95
C GLY A 190 -20.70 13.01 -4.59
N TRP A 191 -20.88 12.49 -3.38
CA TRP A 191 -20.23 11.25 -2.95
C TRP A 191 -20.71 10.00 -3.71
N GLN A 192 -21.98 9.99 -4.16
CA GLN A 192 -22.52 8.90 -4.98
C GLN A 192 -21.89 8.92 -6.37
N TRP A 193 -21.77 10.11 -6.98
CA TRP A 193 -21.07 10.29 -8.25
C TRP A 193 -19.60 9.89 -8.18
N MET A 194 -18.93 10.23 -7.09
CA MET A 194 -17.54 9.85 -6.86
C MET A 194 -17.36 8.33 -6.91
N PHE A 195 -18.14 7.56 -6.16
CA PHE A 195 -18.06 6.09 -6.21
C PHE A 195 -18.36 5.53 -7.60
N MET A 196 -19.37 6.05 -8.30
CA MET A 196 -19.72 5.56 -9.63
C MET A 196 -18.63 5.88 -10.68
N ILE A 197 -18.08 7.10 -10.67
CA ILE A 197 -17.09 7.54 -11.67
C ILE A 197 -15.74 6.89 -11.41
N GLU A 198 -15.29 6.81 -10.15
CA GLU A 198 -13.99 6.22 -9.80
C GLU A 198 -13.96 4.69 -9.98
N ALA A 199 -15.11 4.02 -9.90
CA ALA A 199 -15.24 2.61 -10.21
C ALA A 199 -15.02 2.26 -11.70
N VAL A 200 -15.30 3.19 -12.62
CA VAL A 200 -15.19 2.93 -14.07
C VAL A 200 -13.75 2.59 -14.49
N PRO A 201 -12.71 3.37 -14.12
CA PRO A 201 -11.32 2.98 -14.36
C PRO A 201 -10.97 1.59 -13.86
N ALA A 202 -11.43 1.17 -12.68
CA ALA A 202 -11.14 -0.15 -12.13
C ALA A 202 -11.67 -1.27 -13.04
N VAL A 203 -12.92 -1.16 -13.51
CA VAL A 203 -13.53 -2.14 -14.43
C VAL A 203 -12.83 -2.13 -15.78
N LEU A 204 -12.56 -0.95 -16.35
CA LEU A 204 -11.89 -0.83 -17.65
C LEU A 204 -10.47 -1.39 -17.63
N ILE A 205 -9.69 -1.09 -16.60
CA ILE A 205 -8.33 -1.62 -16.45
C ILE A 205 -8.37 -3.11 -16.12
N GLY A 206 -9.38 -3.58 -15.40
CA GLY A 206 -9.63 -5.02 -15.22
C GLY A 206 -9.84 -5.75 -16.53
N ILE A 207 -10.67 -5.21 -17.44
CA ILE A 207 -10.85 -5.75 -18.79
C ILE A 207 -9.53 -5.65 -19.59
N ALA A 208 -8.84 -4.51 -19.51
CA ALA A 208 -7.56 -4.30 -20.18
C ALA A 208 -6.49 -5.29 -19.69
N THR A 209 -6.51 -5.69 -18.41
CA THR A 209 -5.61 -6.69 -17.84
C THR A 209 -5.72 -8.03 -18.56
N ILE A 210 -6.94 -8.43 -18.94
CA ILE A 210 -7.17 -9.63 -19.75
C ILE A 210 -6.54 -9.47 -21.13
N LEU A 211 -6.50 -8.29 -21.72
CA LEU A 211 -5.94 -8.11 -23.07
C LEU A 211 -4.42 -7.86 -23.06
N TYR A 212 -3.90 -7.33 -21.96
CA TYR A 212 -2.57 -6.75 -21.89
C TYR A 212 -1.53 -7.64 -21.17
N LEU A 213 -1.93 -8.40 -20.14
CA LEU A 213 -1.01 -9.29 -19.42
C LEU A 213 -0.96 -10.69 -20.03
N ASP A 214 0.21 -11.32 -19.95
CA ASP A 214 0.47 -12.70 -20.37
C ASP A 214 0.81 -13.55 -19.15
N ASN A 215 0.33 -14.79 -19.08
CA ASN A 215 0.56 -15.65 -17.90
C ASN A 215 2.00 -16.20 -17.80
N SER A 216 2.77 -16.17 -18.89
CA SER A 216 4.13 -16.70 -18.95
C SER A 216 4.96 -16.04 -20.04
N ILE A 217 6.29 -16.13 -19.92
CA ILE A 217 7.24 -15.66 -20.93
C ILE A 217 6.99 -16.33 -22.28
N ARG A 218 6.81 -17.66 -22.28
CA ARG A 218 6.49 -18.43 -23.50
C ARG A 218 5.25 -17.92 -24.24
N GLY A 219 4.19 -17.61 -23.48
CA GLY A 219 2.92 -17.11 -24.01
C GLY A 219 2.96 -15.66 -24.50
N ALA A 220 4.02 -14.91 -24.17
CA ALA A 220 4.14 -13.50 -24.51
C ALA A 220 4.27 -13.29 -26.03
N LYS A 221 3.32 -12.58 -26.64
CA LYS A 221 3.33 -12.32 -28.10
C LYS A 221 4.23 -11.16 -28.52
N TRP A 222 4.63 -10.31 -27.57
CA TRP A 222 5.42 -9.10 -27.80
C TRP A 222 6.93 -9.31 -27.58
N LEU A 223 7.33 -10.50 -27.15
CA LEU A 223 8.71 -10.95 -27.06
C LEU A 223 9.04 -11.83 -28.28
N ASP A 224 10.23 -11.65 -28.84
CA ASP A 224 10.76 -12.59 -29.83
C ASP A 224 11.28 -13.88 -29.17
N GLU A 225 11.58 -14.89 -29.98
CA GLU A 225 11.99 -16.20 -29.47
C GLU A 225 13.33 -16.15 -28.73
N ARG A 226 14.24 -15.26 -29.15
CA ARG A 226 15.55 -15.10 -28.52
C ARG A 226 15.42 -14.43 -27.15
N GLU A 227 14.62 -13.38 -27.05
CA GLU A 227 14.28 -12.70 -25.80
C GLU A 227 13.61 -13.65 -24.82
N LYS A 228 12.67 -14.50 -25.27
CA LYS A 228 12.04 -15.51 -24.44
C LYS A 228 13.05 -16.48 -23.85
N GLN A 229 13.91 -17.04 -24.70
CA GLN A 229 14.95 -17.97 -24.28
C GLN A 229 15.86 -17.34 -23.22
N LEU A 230 16.32 -16.10 -23.44
CA LEU A 230 17.18 -15.39 -22.50
C LEU A 230 16.55 -15.20 -21.12
N LEU A 231 15.25 -14.86 -21.08
CA LEU A 231 14.54 -14.69 -19.81
C LEU A 231 14.28 -16.02 -19.11
N GLU A 232 13.88 -17.05 -19.85
CA GLU A 232 13.64 -18.40 -19.31
C GLU A 232 14.93 -19.01 -18.74
N ASP A 233 16.04 -18.89 -19.46
CA ASP A 233 17.35 -19.39 -19.03
C ASP A 233 17.80 -18.70 -17.72
N GLU A 234 17.67 -17.36 -17.63
CA GLU A 234 18.05 -16.61 -16.43
C GLU A 234 17.16 -16.94 -15.22
N ILE A 235 15.86 -17.12 -15.43
CA ILE A 235 14.92 -17.51 -14.36
C ILE A 235 15.16 -18.96 -13.92
N ALA A 236 15.41 -19.87 -14.86
CA ALA A 236 15.71 -21.27 -14.58
C ALA A 236 17.08 -21.46 -13.89
N ALA A 237 18.04 -20.58 -14.17
CA ALA A 237 19.36 -20.57 -13.54
C ALA A 237 19.33 -20.08 -12.08
N GLN A 238 18.23 -19.47 -11.62
CA GLN A 238 18.10 -19.16 -10.20
C GLN A 238 18.05 -20.48 -9.42
N PRO A 239 18.84 -20.62 -8.33
CA PRO A 239 18.63 -21.72 -7.40
C PRO A 239 17.14 -21.72 -7.07
N GLN A 240 16.43 -22.83 -7.31
CA GLN A 240 15.11 -23.01 -6.74
C GLN A 240 15.31 -22.86 -5.24
N GLU A 241 15.08 -21.66 -4.69
CA GLU A 241 14.99 -21.46 -3.26
C GLU A 241 13.94 -22.47 -2.83
N GLN A 242 14.44 -23.52 -2.18
CA GLN A 242 13.73 -24.77 -2.03
C GLN A 242 12.32 -24.45 -1.55
N GLN A 243 11.33 -24.82 -2.36
CA GLN A 243 9.95 -25.02 -1.93
C GLN A 243 9.91 -26.22 -0.97
N GLN A 244 10.76 -26.21 0.07
CA GLN A 244 10.65 -27.06 1.24
C GLN A 244 9.40 -26.58 1.98
N HIS A 245 8.28 -27.13 1.51
CA HIS A 245 7.06 -27.25 2.26
C HIS A 245 7.40 -27.87 3.62
N GLY A 246 7.20 -27.11 4.69
CA GLY A 246 7.19 -27.65 6.05
C GLY A 246 8.24 -27.09 6.99
N HIS A 247 8.18 -25.79 7.30
CA HIS A 247 8.30 -25.43 8.71
C HIS A 247 6.91 -25.46 9.32
N SER A 248 6.80 -26.11 10.48
CA SER A 248 5.57 -26.15 11.27
C SER A 248 5.14 -24.72 11.55
N LEU A 249 3.97 -24.31 11.06
CA LEU A 249 3.37 -22.99 11.35
C LEU A 249 3.45 -22.68 12.84
N LYS A 250 3.33 -23.71 13.69
CA LYS A 250 3.48 -23.64 15.14
C LYS A 250 4.82 -23.04 15.59
N ALA A 251 5.94 -23.40 14.95
CA ALA A 251 7.26 -22.87 15.29
C ALA A 251 7.38 -21.37 15.00
N VAL A 252 6.70 -20.88 13.94
CA VAL A 252 6.69 -19.46 13.58
C VAL A 252 5.80 -18.67 14.54
N PHE A 253 4.64 -19.21 14.90
CA PHE A 253 3.76 -18.61 15.93
C PHE A 253 4.38 -18.59 17.33
N SER A 254 5.29 -19.52 17.63
CA SER A 254 6.00 -19.58 18.92
C SER A 254 7.25 -18.69 18.99
N ASP A 255 7.71 -18.07 17.89
CA ASP A 255 8.88 -17.19 17.93
C ASP A 255 8.48 -15.76 18.40
N PRO A 256 8.91 -15.31 19.59
CA PRO A 256 8.57 -14.00 20.12
C PRO A 256 9.08 -12.84 19.24
N ARG A 257 10.11 -13.07 18.41
CA ARG A 257 10.61 -12.07 17.47
C ARG A 257 9.58 -11.71 16.41
N MET A 258 8.72 -12.66 16.01
CA MET A 258 7.66 -12.40 15.03
C MET A 258 6.63 -11.44 15.61
N TRP A 259 6.18 -11.68 16.84
CA TRP A 259 5.23 -10.80 17.53
C TRP A 259 5.80 -9.41 17.81
N TRP A 260 7.09 -9.32 18.13
CA TRP A 260 7.78 -8.04 18.28
C TRP A 260 7.82 -7.25 16.97
N MET A 261 8.15 -7.91 15.85
CA MET A 261 8.09 -7.29 14.52
C MET A 261 6.65 -6.90 14.13
N SER A 262 5.66 -7.74 14.45
CA SER A 262 4.25 -7.43 14.23
C SER A 262 3.80 -6.21 15.01
N LEU A 263 4.23 -6.03 16.26
CA LEU A 263 3.92 -4.84 17.07
C LEU A 263 4.49 -3.57 16.43
N ILE A 264 5.76 -3.61 16.00
CA ILE A 264 6.41 -2.48 15.32
C ILE A 264 5.65 -2.14 14.03
N TYR A 265 5.35 -3.14 13.21
CA TYR A 265 4.65 -2.92 11.95
C TYR A 265 3.23 -2.39 12.17
N PHE A 266 2.49 -2.98 13.11
CA PHE A 266 1.16 -2.54 13.52
C PHE A 266 1.17 -1.05 13.92
N ALA A 267 2.15 -0.61 14.71
CA ALA A 267 2.29 0.78 15.11
C ALA A 267 2.45 1.73 13.92
N PHE A 268 3.32 1.39 12.95
CA PHE A 268 3.55 2.22 11.76
C PHE A 268 2.34 2.22 10.81
N VAL A 269 1.73 1.05 10.59
CA VAL A 269 0.56 0.90 9.72
C VAL A 269 -0.69 1.56 10.33
N THR A 270 -0.80 1.62 11.67
CA THR A 270 -1.84 2.40 12.37
C THR A 270 -1.75 3.88 12.00
N GLY A 271 -0.54 4.45 12.03
CA GLY A 271 -0.26 5.81 11.57
C GLY A 271 -0.66 6.01 10.11
N GLN A 272 -0.32 5.04 9.25
CA GLN A 272 -0.53 5.14 7.79
C GLN A 272 -2.01 5.17 7.45
N TYR A 273 -2.78 4.19 7.93
CA TYR A 273 -4.22 4.15 7.65
C TYR A 273 -4.97 5.25 8.39
N GLY A 274 -4.54 5.60 9.61
CA GLY A 274 -5.10 6.72 10.36
C GLY A 274 -4.97 8.03 9.58
N LEU A 275 -3.78 8.32 9.06
CA LEU A 275 -3.57 9.47 8.18
C LEU A 275 -4.47 9.40 6.94
N THR A 276 -4.43 8.27 6.23
CA THR A 276 -4.98 8.17 4.88
C THR A 276 -6.52 8.23 4.88
N PHE A 277 -7.19 7.51 5.77
CA PHE A 277 -8.66 7.51 5.84
C PHE A 277 -9.24 8.82 6.40
N TRP A 278 -8.47 9.49 7.26
CA TRP A 278 -8.95 10.70 7.94
C TRP A 278 -8.41 11.98 7.33
N MET A 279 -7.47 11.93 6.37
CA MET A 279 -6.85 13.11 5.75
C MET A 279 -7.90 14.17 5.34
N PRO A 280 -8.97 13.83 4.61
CA PRO A 280 -9.93 14.85 4.15
C PRO A 280 -10.68 15.48 5.34
N THR A 281 -10.96 14.69 6.38
CA THR A 281 -11.58 15.17 7.62
C THR A 281 -10.64 16.05 8.43
N LEU A 282 -9.35 15.70 8.49
CA LEU A 282 -8.32 16.49 9.18
C LEU A 282 -8.17 17.86 8.51
N VAL A 283 -8.11 17.90 7.18
CA VAL A 283 -8.08 19.16 6.42
C VAL A 283 -9.39 19.95 6.56
N LYS A 284 -10.56 19.30 6.48
CA LYS A 284 -11.85 19.98 6.73
C LYS A 284 -11.91 20.60 8.13
N SER A 285 -11.33 19.94 9.14
CA SER A 285 -11.33 20.44 10.52
C SER A 285 -10.53 21.72 10.73
N THR A 286 -9.68 22.10 9.76
CA THR A 286 -8.94 23.37 9.80
C THR A 286 -9.74 24.59 9.35
N GLY A 287 -10.99 24.38 8.94
CA GLY A 287 -11.91 25.44 8.52
C GLY A 287 -12.14 25.51 7.01
N ILE A 288 -11.53 24.62 6.22
CA ILE A 288 -11.80 24.53 4.77
C ILE A 288 -13.11 23.78 4.55
N THR A 289 -14.05 24.41 3.85
CA THR A 289 -15.38 23.84 3.58
C THR A 289 -15.53 23.31 2.16
N ASP A 290 -14.76 23.86 1.23
CA ASP A 290 -14.80 23.50 -0.19
C ASP A 290 -14.14 22.13 -0.45
N THR A 291 -14.83 21.27 -1.19
CA THR A 291 -14.42 19.85 -1.32
C THR A 291 -13.25 19.68 -2.29
N LEU A 292 -13.17 20.48 -3.36
CA LEU A 292 -11.99 20.54 -4.22
C LEU A 292 -10.76 21.07 -3.47
N GLN A 293 -10.90 22.15 -2.69
CA GLN A 293 -9.79 22.67 -1.88
C GLN A 293 -9.31 21.65 -0.85
N ILE A 294 -10.22 20.92 -0.18
CA ILE A 294 -9.84 19.80 0.70
C ILE A 294 -9.04 18.77 -0.09
N GLY A 295 -9.45 18.44 -1.32
CA GLY A 295 -8.75 17.52 -2.22
C GLY A 295 -7.33 17.98 -2.57
N LEU A 296 -7.19 19.24 -3.01
CA LEU A 296 -5.91 19.86 -3.38
C LEU A 296 -4.95 19.94 -2.20
N LEU A 297 -5.43 20.39 -1.03
CA LEU A 297 -4.61 20.48 0.19
C LEU A 297 -4.23 19.10 0.72
N SER A 298 -5.13 18.12 0.62
CA SER A 298 -4.86 16.74 1.01
C SER A 298 -3.82 16.06 0.12
N ALA A 299 -3.53 16.56 -1.07
CA ALA A 299 -2.48 16.03 -1.95
C ALA A 299 -1.06 16.42 -1.48
N ILE A 300 -0.90 17.61 -0.86
CA ILE A 300 0.41 18.16 -0.47
C ILE A 300 1.19 17.21 0.45
N PRO A 301 0.61 16.62 1.51
CA PRO A 301 1.33 15.68 2.37
C PRO A 301 1.88 14.46 1.62
N PHE A 302 1.16 13.95 0.62
CA PHE A 302 1.61 12.78 -0.16
C PHE A 302 2.75 13.15 -1.12
N VAL A 303 2.75 14.36 -1.69
CA VAL A 303 3.90 14.87 -2.47
C VAL A 303 5.16 14.91 -1.61
N VAL A 304 5.06 15.50 -0.41
CA VAL A 304 6.17 15.56 0.54
C VAL A 304 6.60 14.14 0.93
N ALA A 305 5.65 13.23 1.15
CA ALA A 305 5.96 11.86 1.52
C ALA A 305 6.75 11.10 0.45
N ILE A 306 6.45 11.27 -0.84
CA ILE A 306 7.27 10.66 -1.91
C ILE A 306 8.72 11.13 -1.80
N VAL A 307 8.93 12.43 -1.64
CA VAL A 307 10.29 13.00 -1.57
C VAL A 307 11.03 12.45 -0.35
N VAL A 308 10.42 12.53 0.83
CA VAL A 308 11.03 12.08 2.09
C VAL A 308 11.31 10.57 2.04
N MET A 309 10.37 9.75 1.57
CA MET A 309 10.52 8.31 1.45
C MET A 309 11.71 7.92 0.57
N ASN A 310 11.89 8.57 -0.59
CA ASN A 310 13.02 8.29 -1.47
C ASN A 310 14.36 8.74 -0.88
N LEU A 311 14.40 9.90 -0.22
CA LEU A 311 15.61 10.40 0.45
C LEU A 311 16.06 9.48 1.60
N PHE A 312 15.12 9.05 2.45
CA PHE A 312 15.40 8.12 3.54
C PHE A 312 15.77 6.73 3.01
N GLY A 313 15.08 6.23 1.98
CA GLY A 313 15.42 4.97 1.30
C GLY A 313 16.86 4.95 0.79
N HIS A 314 17.25 5.97 0.01
CA HIS A 314 18.61 6.09 -0.49
C HIS A 314 19.64 6.23 0.64
N SER A 315 19.32 6.98 1.70
CA SER A 315 20.20 7.13 2.85
C SER A 315 20.37 5.81 3.63
N ALA A 316 19.30 5.04 3.80
CA ALA A 316 19.31 3.76 4.50
C ALA A 316 20.20 2.75 3.76
N ASP A 317 20.07 2.67 2.44
CA ASP A 317 20.89 1.80 1.60
C ASP A 317 22.37 2.20 1.66
N LYS A 318 22.68 3.51 1.63
CA LYS A 318 24.05 4.02 1.67
C LYS A 318 24.72 3.78 3.03
N ARG A 319 24.00 3.98 4.13
CA ARG A 319 24.54 3.85 5.50
C ARG A 319 24.46 2.43 6.05
N ARG A 320 23.62 1.56 5.48
CA ARG A 320 23.30 0.23 6.01
C ARG A 320 22.82 0.24 7.47
N GLU A 321 22.26 1.37 7.90
CA GLU A 321 21.67 1.56 9.22
C GLU A 321 20.16 1.45 9.08
N ARG A 322 19.55 0.46 9.75
CA ARG A 322 18.11 0.19 9.60
C ARG A 322 17.29 0.81 10.73
N ARG A 323 17.87 0.87 11.93
CA ARG A 323 17.17 1.37 13.14
C ARG A 323 16.88 2.87 13.08
N TRP A 324 17.89 3.69 12.83
CA TRP A 324 17.71 5.15 12.84
C TRP A 324 16.86 5.65 11.68
N HIS A 325 16.93 4.99 10.53
CA HIS A 325 16.06 5.26 9.38
C HIS A 325 14.61 4.82 9.57
N LEU A 326 14.28 4.16 10.70
CA LEU A 326 12.89 3.93 11.13
C LEU A 326 12.50 4.83 12.30
N ILE A 327 13.40 5.02 13.28
CA ILE A 327 13.15 5.86 14.46
C ILE A 327 12.92 7.32 14.06
N VAL A 328 13.80 7.89 13.21
CA VAL A 328 13.72 9.30 12.83
C VAL A 328 12.41 9.60 12.08
N PRO A 329 12.04 8.85 11.02
CA PRO A 329 10.74 9.06 10.37
C PRO A 329 9.55 8.81 11.30
N ALA A 330 9.60 7.82 12.19
CA ALA A 330 8.52 7.60 13.16
C ALA A 330 8.33 8.80 14.11
N LEU A 331 9.42 9.39 14.59
CA LEU A 331 9.38 10.59 15.43
C LEU A 331 8.95 11.84 14.65
N MET A 332 9.40 12.00 13.39
CA MET A 332 8.85 13.03 12.49
C MET A 332 7.34 12.88 12.35
N GLY A 333 6.87 11.64 12.17
CA GLY A 333 5.48 11.25 12.15
C GLY A 333 4.71 11.71 13.39
N ALA A 334 5.24 11.36 14.57
CA ALA A 334 4.65 11.69 15.86
C ALA A 334 4.59 13.20 16.12
N ILE A 335 5.67 13.93 15.84
CA ILE A 335 5.72 15.39 15.96
C ILE A 335 4.73 16.03 15.00
N GLY A 336 4.67 15.55 13.76
CA GLY A 336 3.70 16.00 12.75
C GLY A 336 2.26 15.91 13.24
N PHE A 337 1.85 14.73 13.73
CA PHE A 337 0.51 14.57 14.27
C PHE A 337 0.26 15.40 15.54
N ALA A 338 1.19 15.42 16.49
CA ALA A 338 1.01 16.14 17.75
C ALA A 338 0.88 17.65 17.54
N VAL A 339 1.68 18.24 16.65
CA VAL A 339 1.61 19.67 16.36
C VAL A 339 0.38 20.01 15.52
N ALA A 340 0.05 19.19 14.50
CA ALA A 340 -1.19 19.38 13.74
C ALA A 340 -2.44 19.32 14.63
N ALA A 341 -2.45 18.45 15.65
CA ALA A 341 -3.52 18.39 16.64
C ALA A 341 -3.65 19.69 17.47
N SER A 342 -2.52 20.22 17.95
CA SER A 342 -2.49 21.44 18.77
C SER A 342 -2.84 22.71 18.00
N TYR A 343 -2.66 22.72 16.67
CA TYR A 343 -2.94 23.86 15.80
C TYR A 343 -4.04 23.57 14.78
N SER A 344 -5.01 22.73 15.16
CA SER A 344 -6.09 22.29 14.28
C SER A 344 -6.89 23.42 13.64
N HIS A 345 -6.94 24.63 14.21
CA HIS A 345 -7.61 25.80 13.62
C HIS A 345 -6.77 26.58 12.61
N ASN A 346 -5.47 26.30 12.49
CA ASN A 346 -4.58 26.97 11.54
C ASN A 346 -4.27 26.02 10.37
N THR A 347 -4.90 26.30 9.22
CA THR A 347 -4.75 25.47 8.01
C THR A 347 -3.30 25.34 7.56
N ALA A 348 -2.56 26.45 7.49
CA ALA A 348 -1.18 26.43 7.00
C ALA A 348 -0.28 25.57 7.90
N VAL A 349 -0.36 25.76 9.22
CA VAL A 349 0.41 24.97 10.19
C VAL A 349 0.00 23.50 10.12
N SER A 350 -1.30 23.22 10.10
CA SER A 350 -1.82 21.85 10.01
C SER A 350 -1.32 21.13 8.75
N ILE A 351 -1.35 21.76 7.57
CA ILE A 351 -0.87 21.13 6.34
C ILE A 351 0.64 20.87 6.38
N VAL A 352 1.44 21.80 6.92
CA VAL A 352 2.90 21.60 7.07
C VAL A 352 3.20 20.40 7.96
N PHE A 353 2.52 20.30 9.12
CA PHE A 353 2.78 19.23 10.07
C PHE A 353 2.11 17.90 9.69
N LEU A 354 0.99 17.92 8.97
CA LEU A 354 0.43 16.73 8.31
C LEU A 354 1.35 16.23 7.19
N SER A 355 2.05 17.13 6.50
CA SER A 355 3.08 16.75 5.52
C SER A 355 4.30 16.10 6.17
N LEU A 356 4.73 16.63 7.32
CA LEU A 356 5.76 16.00 8.14
C LEU A 356 5.29 14.61 8.64
N ALA A 357 4.03 14.52 9.07
CA ALA A 357 3.42 13.26 9.50
C ALA A 357 3.41 12.22 8.38
N ALA A 358 2.92 12.61 7.19
CA ALA A 358 2.89 11.78 5.99
C ALA A 358 4.29 11.31 5.59
N GLY A 359 5.26 12.23 5.56
CA GLY A 359 6.65 11.90 5.27
C GLY A 359 7.25 10.90 6.24
N GLY A 360 6.98 11.03 7.53
CA GLY A 360 7.42 10.06 8.53
C GLY A 360 6.81 8.67 8.34
N VAL A 361 5.48 8.63 8.34
CA VAL A 361 4.70 7.39 8.39
C VAL A 361 4.82 6.56 7.11
N LEU A 362 4.70 7.20 5.93
CA LEU A 362 4.82 6.50 4.64
C LEU A 362 6.25 6.03 4.36
N THR A 363 7.25 6.64 5.00
CA THR A 363 8.65 6.18 4.94
C THR A 363 8.88 4.93 5.80
N CYS A 364 8.25 4.85 6.98
CA CYS A 364 8.39 3.71 7.88
C CYS A 364 7.93 2.38 7.24
N ALA A 365 6.83 2.40 6.48
CA ALA A 365 6.22 1.19 5.91
C ALA A 365 7.16 0.36 5.01
N PRO A 366 7.82 0.92 3.97
CA PRO A 366 8.75 0.16 3.14
C PRO A 366 10.06 -0.16 3.86
N LEU A 367 10.59 0.76 4.69
CA LEU A 367 11.85 0.54 5.40
C LEU A 367 11.74 -0.52 6.50
N PHE A 368 10.55 -0.73 7.05
CA PHE A 368 10.32 -1.71 8.10
C PHE A 368 10.72 -3.12 7.65
N TRP A 369 10.43 -3.48 6.39
CA TRP A 369 10.71 -4.80 5.84
C TRP A 369 12.20 -5.15 5.77
N SER A 370 13.07 -4.17 5.97
CA SER A 370 14.50 -4.40 6.15
C SER A 370 14.84 -5.01 7.54
N LEU A 371 13.97 -4.94 8.55
CA LEU A 371 14.25 -5.54 9.86
C LEU A 371 14.05 -7.06 9.87
N PRO A 372 12.87 -7.62 9.51
CA PRO A 372 12.65 -9.06 9.62
C PRO A 372 13.58 -9.85 8.69
N THR A 373 13.86 -9.30 7.50
CA THR A 373 14.75 -9.91 6.51
C THR A 373 16.22 -9.94 6.92
N ALA A 374 16.61 -9.24 7.99
CA ALA A 374 17.98 -9.28 8.51
C ALA A 374 18.31 -10.59 9.24
N PHE A 375 17.31 -11.25 9.81
CA PHE A 375 17.48 -12.44 10.66
C PHE A 375 16.57 -13.61 10.28
N LEU A 376 15.63 -13.41 9.37
CA LEU A 376 14.84 -14.46 8.75
C LEU A 376 15.47 -14.93 7.44
N ALA A 377 15.65 -16.23 7.28
CA ALA A 377 16.14 -16.85 6.05
C ALA A 377 15.24 -18.04 5.63
N GLY A 378 15.20 -18.32 4.33
CA GLY A 378 14.49 -19.48 3.77
C GLY A 378 12.97 -19.47 4.02
N SER A 379 12.37 -20.65 4.14
CA SER A 379 10.93 -20.84 4.29
C SER A 379 10.34 -20.24 5.58
N ALA A 380 11.15 -20.15 6.66
CA ALA A 380 10.76 -19.46 7.90
C ALA A 380 10.54 -17.95 7.67
N ALA A 381 11.27 -17.34 6.73
CA ALA A 381 11.09 -15.94 6.38
C ALA A 381 9.74 -15.68 5.72
N ALA A 382 9.31 -16.53 4.79
CA ALA A 382 8.03 -16.38 4.11
C ALA A 382 6.85 -16.46 5.09
N ALA A 383 6.86 -17.44 5.99
CA ALA A 383 5.82 -17.59 7.01
C ALA A 383 5.82 -16.44 8.03
N GLY A 384 7.00 -16.00 8.49
CA GLY A 384 7.13 -14.86 9.40
C GLY A 384 6.65 -13.55 8.77
N ILE A 385 7.02 -13.29 7.52
CA ILE A 385 6.56 -12.13 6.73
C ILE A 385 5.03 -12.14 6.59
N ALA A 386 4.44 -13.30 6.31
CA ALA A 386 3.00 -13.44 6.19
C ALA A 386 2.27 -13.10 7.51
N ILE A 387 2.76 -13.58 8.66
CA ILE A 387 2.18 -13.26 9.97
C ILE A 387 2.34 -11.78 10.30
N ILE A 388 3.54 -11.21 10.09
CA ILE A 388 3.80 -9.79 10.36
C ILE A 388 2.88 -8.90 9.52
N ASN A 389 2.75 -9.20 8.22
CA ASN A 389 1.87 -8.44 7.33
C ASN A 389 0.40 -8.58 7.74
N SER A 390 -0.04 -9.81 8.02
CA SER A 390 -1.39 -10.13 8.48
C SER A 390 -1.80 -9.34 9.72
N VAL A 391 -0.96 -9.41 10.78
CA VAL A 391 -1.21 -8.69 12.03
C VAL A 391 -1.11 -7.19 11.81
N GLY A 392 -0.15 -6.72 11.00
CA GLY A 392 -0.04 -5.32 10.61
C GLY A 392 -1.29 -4.79 9.91
N ASN A 393 -1.90 -5.57 9.02
CA ASN A 393 -3.14 -5.16 8.34
C ASN A 393 -4.34 -5.06 9.28
N LEU A 394 -4.34 -5.75 10.44
CA LEU A 394 -5.35 -5.52 11.47
C LEU A 394 -5.29 -4.10 12.05
N ALA A 395 -4.16 -3.39 11.93
CA ALA A 395 -4.11 -1.97 12.23
C ALA A 395 -5.02 -1.14 11.32
N GLY A 396 -5.27 -1.61 10.08
CA GLY A 396 -6.26 -1.03 9.18
C GLY A 396 -7.69 -1.18 9.69
N PHE A 397 -7.98 -2.21 10.49
CA PHE A 397 -9.25 -2.34 11.22
C PHE A 397 -9.28 -1.43 12.46
N ALA A 398 -8.26 -1.52 13.30
CA ALA A 398 -8.24 -0.85 14.60
C ALA A 398 -8.13 0.69 14.48
N SER A 399 -7.28 1.19 13.58
CA SER A 399 -6.96 2.63 13.49
C SER A 399 -8.19 3.49 13.16
N PRO A 400 -8.94 3.23 12.07
CA PRO A 400 -10.10 4.06 11.76
C PRO A 400 -11.21 3.96 12.81
N TYR A 401 -11.41 2.78 13.40
CA TYR A 401 -12.42 2.57 14.44
C TYR A 401 -12.09 3.37 15.72
N VAL A 402 -10.86 3.26 16.23
CA VAL A 402 -10.43 3.98 17.45
C VAL A 402 -10.50 5.49 17.24
N ILE A 403 -10.04 5.99 16.09
CA ILE A 403 -10.14 7.43 15.78
C ILE A 403 -11.61 7.88 15.71
N GLY A 404 -12.48 7.10 15.07
CA GLY A 404 -13.90 7.41 14.98
C GLY A 404 -14.58 7.46 16.34
N TYR A 405 -14.34 6.45 17.19
CA TYR A 405 -14.84 6.40 18.56
C TYR A 405 -14.36 7.58 19.40
N LEU A 406 -13.06 7.90 19.35
CA LEU A 406 -12.50 9.03 20.10
C LEU A 406 -13.06 10.36 19.61
N LYS A 407 -13.26 10.52 18.30
CA LYS A 407 -13.86 11.73 17.75
C LYS A 407 -15.31 11.90 18.19
N ASP A 408 -16.12 10.84 18.20
CA ASP A 408 -17.49 10.89 18.73
C ASP A 408 -17.50 11.22 20.24
N ALA A 409 -16.60 10.61 21.02
CA ALA A 409 -16.54 10.80 22.47
C ALA A 409 -15.98 12.16 22.93
N THR A 410 -15.04 12.73 22.16
CA THR A 410 -14.34 13.98 22.52
C THR A 410 -14.77 15.18 21.69
N HIS A 411 -15.57 14.96 20.64
CA HIS A 411 -15.96 15.95 19.63
C HIS A 411 -14.77 16.67 18.95
N SER A 412 -13.57 16.06 18.98
CA SER A 412 -12.34 16.66 18.46
C SER A 412 -11.54 15.69 17.60
N THR A 413 -11.00 16.17 16.49
CA THR A 413 -10.06 15.43 15.64
C THR A 413 -8.66 15.31 16.26
N ALA A 414 -8.35 16.14 17.26
CA ALA A 414 -7.05 16.16 17.94
C ALA A 414 -6.77 14.87 18.72
N SER A 415 -7.79 14.29 19.36
CA SER A 415 -7.67 13.06 20.15
C SER A 415 -7.15 11.89 19.31
N GLY A 416 -7.69 11.71 18.09
CA GLY A 416 -7.22 10.72 17.14
C GLY A 416 -5.77 10.95 16.73
N MET A 417 -5.38 12.19 16.42
CA MET A 417 -4.00 12.53 16.05
C MET A 417 -3.00 12.26 17.19
N TYR A 418 -3.36 12.55 18.45
CA TYR A 418 -2.49 12.21 19.59
C TYR A 418 -2.32 10.70 19.78
N VAL A 419 -3.35 9.90 19.53
CA VAL A 419 -3.23 8.43 19.55
C VAL A 419 -2.31 7.94 18.44
N LEU A 420 -2.43 8.49 17.22
CA LEU A 420 -1.51 8.18 16.13
C LEU A 420 -0.07 8.56 16.47
N ALA A 421 0.14 9.73 17.07
CA ALA A 421 1.46 10.16 17.54
C ALA A 421 2.03 9.20 18.60
N ALA A 422 1.23 8.83 19.60
CA ALA A 422 1.63 7.90 20.65
C ALA A 422 2.00 6.53 20.08
N MET A 423 1.23 5.99 19.13
CA MET A 423 1.56 4.73 18.48
C MET A 423 2.88 4.78 17.71
N LEU A 424 3.18 5.89 17.03
CA LEU A 424 4.46 6.06 16.35
C LEU A 424 5.64 6.14 17.32
N VAL A 425 5.46 6.80 18.47
CA VAL A 425 6.46 6.81 19.55
C VAL A 425 6.68 5.40 20.11
N ILE A 426 5.62 4.64 20.34
CA ILE A 426 5.71 3.23 20.77
C ILE A 426 6.49 2.41 19.72
N GLY A 427 6.19 2.57 18.43
CA GLY A 427 6.92 1.93 17.34
C GLY A 427 8.40 2.31 17.31
N ALA A 428 8.72 3.60 17.48
CA ALA A 428 10.10 4.10 17.55
C ALA A 428 10.86 3.51 18.75
N ILE A 429 10.25 3.47 19.94
CA ILE A 429 10.81 2.85 21.14
C ILE A 429 11.04 1.36 20.90
N ALA A 430 10.09 0.65 20.31
CA ALA A 430 10.22 -0.79 20.02
C ALA A 430 11.36 -1.08 19.02
N VAL A 431 11.53 -0.25 17.99
CA VAL A 431 12.69 -0.32 17.08
C VAL A 431 14.00 -0.01 17.83
N TRP A 432 13.99 0.95 18.75
CA TRP A 432 15.16 1.29 19.54
C TRP A 432 15.57 0.16 20.50
N LEU A 433 14.61 -0.57 21.05
CA LEU A 433 14.86 -1.75 21.88
C LEU A 433 15.31 -2.98 21.06
N THR A 434 15.17 -2.94 19.72
CA THR A 434 15.64 -4.03 18.85
C THR A 434 17.18 -4.01 18.77
N PRO A 435 17.88 -5.12 19.08
CA PRO A 435 19.35 -5.13 19.15
C PRO A 435 20.01 -4.74 17.82
N ALA A 436 20.87 -3.71 17.82
CA ALA A 436 21.48 -3.17 16.59
C ALA A 436 22.29 -4.24 15.82
N LYS A 437 22.97 -5.14 16.55
CA LYS A 437 23.78 -6.23 15.98
C LYS A 437 22.95 -7.23 15.15
N LEU A 438 21.64 -7.30 15.38
CA LEU A 438 20.74 -8.19 14.64
C LEU A 438 20.24 -7.59 13.32
N VAL A 439 20.20 -6.25 13.21
CA VAL A 439 19.49 -5.57 12.12
C VAL A 439 20.34 -4.62 11.29
N ASN A 440 21.38 -3.99 11.85
CA ASN A 440 22.27 -3.13 11.07
C ASN A 440 23.34 -4.00 10.36
N ARG A 441 23.08 -4.38 9.11
CA ARG A 441 23.98 -5.15 8.23
C ARG A 441 23.89 -4.68 6.79
#